data_AF-A0A6J0BV00-F1
#
_entry.id   AF-A0A6J0BV00-F1
#
_cell.length_a   1.000
_cell.length_b   1.000
_cell.length_c   1.000
_cell.angle_alpha   90.00
_cell.angle_beta   90.00
_cell.angle_gamma   90.00
#
_symmetry.space_group_name_H-M   'P 1'
#
loop_
_entity.id
_entity.type
_entity.pdbx_description
1 polymer ?
#
loop_
_entity_poly.entity_id
_entity_poly.type
_entity_poly.pdbx_seq_one_letter_code
_entity_poly.pdbx_strand_id
1 'polypeptide(L)'
;MQSTKSCHEFVTPCQRKTYEYHRARVKSATSVVDVVPPKVRPHIKFDAKKRQLEAERQARIVRDNFILLKKLQSIMHGNKKSKIHMK
;
A
#
# COMPACT_ATOMS: atom_id res chain seq x y z
N MET A 1 53.42 -25.79 -27.09
CA MET A 1 52.08 -25.16 -27.20
C MET A 1 51.06 -26.21 -26.81
N GLN A 2 50.19 -25.88 -25.85
CA GLN A 2 49.39 -26.87 -25.12
C GLN A 2 48.28 -27.44 -26.00
N SER A 3 48.25 -28.77 -26.04
CA SER A 3 47.27 -29.61 -26.72
C SER A 3 45.86 -29.33 -26.20
N THR A 4 45.03 -28.61 -26.95
CA THR A 4 43.58 -28.62 -26.76
C THR A 4 43.04 -29.94 -27.30
N LYS A 5 43.10 -31.01 -26.51
CA LYS A 5 42.34 -32.21 -26.82
C LYS A 5 40.87 -31.81 -26.78
N SER A 6 40.25 -31.64 -27.94
CA SER A 6 38.80 -31.52 -28.05
C SER A 6 38.24 -32.85 -27.54
N CYS A 7 37.74 -32.84 -26.31
CA CYS A 7 37.01 -33.95 -25.72
C CYS A 7 35.69 -34.06 -26.49
N HIS A 8 35.72 -34.67 -27.67
CA HIS A 8 34.51 -35.06 -28.36
C HIS A 8 33.97 -36.28 -27.59
N GLU A 9 33.25 -36.01 -26.50
CA GLU A 9 32.53 -37.04 -25.76
C GLU A 9 31.71 -37.84 -26.79
N PHE A 10 31.94 -39.15 -26.83
CA PHE A 10 31.12 -40.08 -27.61
C PHE A 10 29.76 -40.18 -26.92
N VAL A 11 28.93 -39.14 -27.10
CA VAL A 11 27.57 -39.11 -26.59
C VAL A 11 26.74 -40.05 -27.47
N THR A 12 26.31 -41.15 -26.86
CA THR A 12 25.45 -42.12 -27.51
C THR A 12 24.15 -41.44 -28.00
N PRO A 13 23.52 -41.91 -29.09
CA PRO A 13 22.29 -41.31 -29.58
C PRO A 13 21.18 -41.24 -28.51
N CYS A 14 21.12 -42.22 -27.61
CA CYS A 14 20.19 -42.22 -26.49
C CYS A 14 20.48 -41.10 -25.48
N GLN A 15 21.75 -40.87 -25.14
CA GLN A 15 22.15 -39.77 -24.26
C GLN A 15 21.85 -38.39 -24.87
N ARG A 16 21.99 -38.25 -26.20
CA ARG A 16 21.58 -37.02 -26.91
C ARG A 16 20.06 -36.80 -26.82
N LYS A 17 19.28 -37.84 -27.09
CA LYS A 17 17.80 -37.77 -27.01
C LYS A 17 17.31 -37.44 -25.59
N THR A 18 17.90 -38.04 -24.56
CA THR A 18 17.53 -37.74 -23.17
C THR A 18 17.92 -36.32 -22.78
N TYR A 19 19.09 -35.84 -23.23
CA TYR A 19 19.52 -34.46 -23.03
C TYR A 19 18.59 -33.46 -23.73
N GLU A 20 18.23 -33.70 -24.98
CA GLU A 20 17.30 -32.86 -25.75
C GLU A 20 15.92 -32.81 -25.09
N TYR A 21 15.41 -33.96 -24.64
CA TYR A 21 14.14 -34.06 -23.91
C TYR A 21 14.18 -33.31 -22.58
N HIS A 22 15.25 -33.49 -21.79
CA HIS A 22 15.45 -32.74 -20.55
C HIS A 22 15.51 -31.24 -20.82
N ARG A 23 16.28 -30.80 -21.83
CA ARG A 23 16.37 -29.39 -22.23
C ARG A 23 15.02 -28.83 -22.66
N ALA A 24 14.21 -29.58 -23.38
CA ALA A 24 12.87 -29.16 -23.76
C ALA A 24 12.00 -28.93 -22.52
N ARG A 25 12.03 -29.84 -21.54
CA ARG A 25 11.28 -29.72 -20.28
C ARG A 25 11.75 -28.56 -19.42
N VAL A 26 13.05 -28.32 -19.34
CA VAL A 26 13.63 -27.18 -18.61
C VAL A 26 13.20 -25.86 -19.27
N LYS A 27 13.21 -25.79 -20.60
CA LYS A 27 12.76 -24.60 -21.33
C LYS A 27 11.27 -24.31 -21.16
N SER A 28 10.44 -25.34 -21.07
CA SER A 28 9.00 -25.21 -20.87
C SER A 28 8.58 -25.16 -19.39
N ALA A 29 9.51 -25.24 -18.45
CA ALA A 29 9.19 -25.25 -17.03
C ALA A 29 8.72 -23.86 -16.57
N THR A 30 7.54 -23.81 -15.93
CA THR A 30 7.04 -22.62 -15.24
C THR A 30 7.58 -22.57 -13.81
N SER A 31 7.61 -21.38 -13.19
CA SER A 31 7.99 -21.26 -11.79
C SER A 31 7.04 -22.06 -10.89
N VAL A 32 7.59 -22.73 -9.88
CA VAL A 32 6.80 -23.49 -8.88
C VAL A 32 5.95 -22.54 -8.02
N VAL A 33 6.48 -21.34 -7.77
CA VAL A 33 5.82 -20.29 -7.01
C VAL A 33 5.46 -19.17 -7.97
N ASP A 34 4.22 -18.71 -7.88
CA ASP A 34 3.79 -17.48 -8.55
C ASP A 34 4.41 -16.29 -7.81
N VAL A 35 5.26 -15.53 -8.50
CA VAL A 35 5.93 -14.33 -7.96
C VAL A 35 5.27 -13.06 -8.53
N VAL A 36 4.21 -13.19 -9.33
CA VAL A 36 3.54 -12.05 -9.94
C VAL A 36 2.71 -11.32 -8.87
N PRO A 37 2.88 -9.99 -8.73
CA PRO A 37 2.05 -9.24 -7.80
C PRO A 37 0.58 -9.33 -8.21
N PRO A 38 -0.35 -9.46 -7.23
CA PRO A 38 -1.76 -9.55 -7.53
C PRO A 38 -2.24 -8.27 -8.25
N LYS A 39 -3.25 -8.44 -9.11
CA LYS A 39 -3.84 -7.31 -9.84
C LYS A 39 -4.34 -6.25 -8.87
N VAL A 40 -3.91 -5.01 -9.11
CA VAL A 40 -4.30 -3.84 -8.31
C VAL A 40 -5.81 -3.63 -8.43
N ARG A 41 -6.51 -3.65 -7.29
CA ARG A 41 -7.96 -3.42 -7.26
C ARG A 41 -8.26 -1.94 -6.96
N PRO A 42 -9.03 -1.22 -7.81
CA PRO A 42 -9.32 0.20 -7.61
C PRO A 42 -9.96 0.52 -6.25
N HIS A 43 -10.83 -0.37 -5.74
CA HIS A 43 -11.49 -0.21 -4.44
C HIS A 43 -10.56 -0.30 -3.23
N ILE A 44 -9.34 -0.82 -3.39
CA ILE A 44 -8.32 -0.86 -2.31
C ILE A 44 -7.59 0.49 -2.20
N LYS A 45 -7.57 1.29 -3.28
CA LYS A 45 -6.87 2.59 -3.29
C LYS A 45 -7.71 3.73 -2.73
N PHE A 46 -9.02 3.55 -2.63
CA PHE A 46 -9.95 4.63 -2.33
C PHE A 46 -10.87 4.26 -1.17
N ASP A 47 -10.43 4.57 0.05
CA ASP A 47 -11.25 4.46 1.26
C ASP A 47 -12.27 5.61 1.34
N ALA A 48 -13.26 5.60 0.43
CA ALA A 48 -14.29 6.64 0.30
C ALA A 48 -14.95 6.96 1.65
N LYS A 49 -15.31 5.91 2.39
CA LYS A 49 -15.96 6.00 3.71
C LYS A 49 -15.07 6.66 4.75
N LYS A 50 -13.77 6.34 4.75
CA LYS A 50 -12.80 6.96 5.68
C LYS A 50 -12.71 8.46 5.43
N ARG A 51 -12.55 8.86 4.16
CA ARG A 51 -12.50 10.28 3.77
C ARG A 51 -13.76 11.03 4.17
N GLN A 52 -14.93 10.43 3.97
CA GLN A 52 -16.21 11.01 4.38
C GLN A 52 -16.25 11.23 5.90
N LEU A 53 -15.94 10.20 6.69
CA LEU A 53 -15.95 10.28 8.15
C LEU A 53 -14.96 11.33 8.69
N GLU A 54 -13.79 11.47 8.06
CA GLU A 54 -12.82 12.51 8.40
C GLU A 54 -13.38 13.92 8.17
N ALA A 55 -14.05 14.15 7.03
CA ALA A 55 -14.70 15.42 6.72
C ALA A 55 -15.84 15.73 7.72
N GLU A 56 -16.70 14.75 8.02
CA GLU A 56 -17.77 14.89 9.00
C GLU A 56 -17.24 15.20 10.41
N ARG A 57 -16.16 14.52 10.81
CA ARG A 57 -15.47 14.78 12.08
C ARG A 57 -14.91 16.20 12.14
N GLN A 58 -14.24 16.66 11.09
CA GLN A 58 -13.72 18.03 11.02
C GLN A 58 -14.86 19.06 11.12
N ALA A 59 -15.97 18.86 10.42
CA ALA A 59 -17.13 19.74 10.48
C ALA A 59 -17.74 19.80 11.90
N ARG A 60 -17.77 18.68 12.63
CA ARG A 60 -18.17 18.66 14.05
C ARG A 60 -17.25 19.49 14.92
N ILE A 61 -15.93 19.26 14.82
CA ILE A 61 -14.92 20.01 15.59
C ILE A 61 -15.05 21.52 15.36
N VAL A 62 -15.19 21.97 14.11
CA VAL A 62 -15.34 23.39 13.78
C VAL A 62 -16.58 24.00 14.44
N ARG A 63 -17.71 23.29 14.36
CA ARG A 63 -18.98 23.74 14.98
C ARG A 63 -18.83 23.84 16.50
N ASP A 64 -18.25 22.84 17.13
CA ASP A 64 -18.09 22.77 18.58
C ASP A 64 -17.12 23.85 19.07
N ASN A 65 -16.03 24.08 18.35
CA ASN A 65 -15.08 25.17 18.63
C ASN A 65 -15.75 26.55 18.55
N PHE A 66 -16.61 26.77 17.56
CA PHE A 66 -17.36 28.03 17.45
C PHE A 66 -18.32 28.24 18.62
N ILE A 67 -19.07 27.20 19.01
CA ILE A 67 -19.97 27.25 20.16
C ILE A 67 -19.17 27.53 21.45
N LEU A 68 -18.04 26.84 21.64
CA LEU A 68 -17.16 27.03 22.79
C LEU A 68 -16.64 28.48 22.83
N LEU A 69 -16.16 29.01 21.71
CA LEU A 69 -15.68 30.38 21.61
C LEU A 69 -16.76 31.39 22.01
N LYS A 70 -18.00 31.21 21.51
CA LYS A 70 -19.13 32.08 21.87
C LYS A 70 -19.45 32.03 23.36
N LYS A 71 -19.43 30.83 23.97
CA LYS A 71 -19.63 30.68 25.42
C LYS A 71 -18.52 31.36 26.22
N LEU A 72 -17.27 31.16 25.84
CA LEU A 72 -16.12 31.80 26.49
C LEU A 72 -16.20 33.33 26.39
N GLN A 73 -16.53 33.87 25.21
CA GLN A 73 -16.76 35.30 25.01
C GLN A 73 -17.87 35.81 25.95
N SER A 74 -19.00 35.11 26.03
CA SER A 74 -20.09 35.48 26.93
C SER A 74 -19.65 35.51 28.39
N ILE A 75 -18.91 34.51 28.87
CA ILE A 75 -18.39 34.46 30.25
C ILE A 75 -17.40 35.60 30.51
N MET A 76 -16.43 35.79 29.62
CA MET A 76 -15.39 36.82 29.75
C MET A 76 -15.96 38.25 29.77
N HIS A 77 -17.01 38.51 28.99
CA HIS A 77 -17.61 39.85 28.86
C HIS A 77 -18.83 40.06 29.78
N GLY A 78 -19.59 39.02 30.10
CA GLY A 78 -20.76 39.07 30.98
C GLY A 78 -20.39 39.38 32.44
N ASN A 79 -19.22 38.94 32.88
CA ASN A 79 -18.69 39.27 34.22
C ASN A 79 -18.24 40.74 34.37
N LYS A 80 -18.23 41.54 33.30
CA LYS A 80 -17.97 42.99 33.39
C LYS A 80 -19.21 43.79 33.80
N LYS A 81 -20.42 43.32 33.46
CA LYS A 81 -21.67 44.05 33.76
C LYS A 81 -22.12 43.90 35.22
N SER A 82 -21.86 42.74 35.84
CA SER A 82 -22.16 42.53 37.27
C SER A 82 -21.31 43.38 38.21
N LYS A 83 -20.09 43.79 37.81
CA LYS A 83 -19.23 44.69 38.60
C LYS A 83 -19.59 46.18 38.50
N ILE A 84 -20.29 46.60 37.45
CA ILE A 84 -20.67 48.02 37.24
C ILE A 84 -21.95 48.36 38.02
N HIS A 85 -22.81 47.36 38.28
CA HIS A 85 -24.09 47.55 38.98
C HIS A 85 -24.01 47.41 40.52
N MET A 86 -22.80 47.32 41.08
CA MET A 86 -22.56 47.27 42.54
C MET A 86 -21.86 48.54 43.07
N LYS A 87 -22.08 49.69 42.43
CA LYS A 87 -21.59 51.01 42.89
C LYS A 87 -22.75 51.98 43.05
#